data_AF-A0A9J6F793-F1
#
_entry.id   AF-A0A9J6F793-F1
#
_cell.length_a   1.000
_cell.length_b   1.000
_cell.length_c   1.000
_cell.angle_alpha   90.00
_cell.angle_beta   90.00
_cell.angle_gamma   90.00
#
_symmetry.space_group_name_H-M   'P 1'
#
loop_
_entity.id
_entity.type
_entity.pdbx_description
1 polymer ?
#
loop_
_entity_poly.entity_id
_entity_poly.type
_entity_poly.pdbx_seq_one_letter_code
_entity_poly.pdbx_strand_id
1 'polypeptide(L)' 'MARVPDAQRREIISLSQKGYTQPYIGSLVNRPLKTANRILQAFKYEGRVRDAPAPHRLELLRTKKTRVL' A
#
# COMPACT_ATOMS: atom_id res chain seq x y z
N MET A 1 1.02 -4.46 -13.05
CA MET A 1 0.96 -3.03 -12.69
C MET A 1 2.22 -2.67 -11.93
N ALA A 2 2.90 -1.60 -12.31
CA ALA A 2 4.08 -1.10 -11.59
C ALA A 2 3.71 -0.77 -10.14
N ARG A 3 4.65 -1.00 -9.22
CA ARG A 3 4.46 -0.73 -7.79
C ARG A 3 4.26 0.77 -7.57
N VAL A 4 3.23 1.15 -6.82
CA VAL A 4 3.00 2.58 -6.49
C VAL A 4 4.08 3.03 -5.52
N PRO A 5 4.82 4.11 -5.80
CA PRO A 5 5.84 4.64 -4.90
C PRO A 5 5.28 4.98 -3.52
N ASP A 6 6.05 4.75 -2.46
CA ASP A 6 5.64 5.01 -1.07
C ASP A 6 5.16 6.46 -0.86
N ALA A 7 5.79 7.43 -1.54
CA ALA A 7 5.37 8.84 -1.50
C ALA A 7 3.94 9.03 -2.02
N GLN A 8 3.61 8.47 -3.19
CA GLN A 8 2.26 8.53 -3.76
C GLN A 8 1.23 7.81 -2.88
N ARG A 9 1.61 6.71 -2.22
CA ARG A 9 0.70 5.99 -1.30
C ARG A 9 0.33 6.86 -0.10
N ARG A 10 1.32 7.56 0.47
CA ARG A 10 1.11 8.51 1.57
C ARG A 10 0.25 9.70 1.13
N GLU A 11 0.45 10.19 -0.09
CA GLU A 11 -0.36 11.25 -0.67
C GLU A 11 -1.83 10.83 -0.81
N ILE A 12 -2.11 9.64 -1.36
CA ILE A 12 -3.46 9.05 -1.44
C ILE A 12 -4.13 8.99 -0.07
N ILE A 13 -3.41 8.53 0.95
CA ILE A 13 -3.92 8.42 2.33
C ILE A 13 -4.20 9.82 2.91
N SER A 14 -3.27 10.77 2.73
CA SER A 14 -3.43 12.14 3.21
C SER A 14 -4.65 12.82 2.58
N LEU A 15 -4.87 12.65 1.27
CA LEU A 15 -6.05 13.19 0.59
C LEU A 15 -7.35 12.56 1.12
N SER A 16 -7.35 11.26 1.39
CA SER A 16 -8.52 10.61 2.00
C SER A 16 -8.80 11.11 3.41
N GLN A 17 -7.78 11.39 4.22
CA GLN A 17 -7.94 11.96 5.57
C GLN A 17 -8.47 13.40 5.52
N LYS A 18 -8.17 14.15 4.45
CA LYS A 18 -8.73 15.49 4.19
C LYS A 18 -10.19 15.46 3.71
N GLY A 19 -10.79 14.28 3.50
CA GLY A 19 -12.19 14.13 3.09
C GLY A 19 -12.44 14.14 1.58
N TYR A 20 -11.39 14.06 0.75
CA TYR A 20 -11.57 13.97 -0.70
C TYR A 20 -12.17 12.61 -1.11
N THR A 21 -12.99 12.62 -2.16
CA THR A 21 -13.62 11.39 -2.69
C THR A 21 -12.60 10.55 -3.46
N GLN A 22 -12.78 9.23 -3.45
CA GLN A 22 -11.83 8.29 -4.08
C GLN A 22 -11.65 8.50 -5.59
N PRO A 23 -12.72 8.81 -6.38
CA PRO A 23 -12.56 9.17 -7.79
C PRO A 23 -11.68 10.41 -7.97
N TYR A 24 -11.91 11.45 -7.15
CA TYR A 24 -11.14 12.69 -7.22
C TYR A 24 -9.68 12.48 -6.83
N ILE A 25 -9.42 11.67 -5.81
CA ILE A 25 -8.06 11.26 -5.42
C ILE A 25 -7.37 10.56 -6.60
N GLY A 26 -8.03 9.59 -7.24
CA GLY A 26 -7.47 8.87 -8.40
C GLY A 26 -7.04 9.81 -9.53
N SER A 27 -7.88 10.81 -9.83
CA SER A 27 -7.57 11.84 -10.83
C SER A 27 -6.37 12.71 -10.41
N LEU A 28 -6.28 13.14 -9.15
CA LEU A 28 -5.18 13.97 -8.65
C LEU A 28 -3.82 13.26 -8.73
N VAL A 29 -3.77 11.99 -8.32
CA VAL A 29 -2.51 11.23 -8.27
C VAL A 29 -2.18 10.54 -9.61
N ASN A 30 -3.01 10.77 -10.64
CA ASN A 30 -2.94 10.13 -11.95
C ASN A 30 -2.84 8.60 -11.85
N ARG A 31 -3.75 8.00 -11.07
CA ARG A 31 -3.81 6.55 -10.85
C ARG A 31 -5.23 6.02 -11.03
N PRO A 32 -5.39 4.77 -11.49
CA PRO A 32 -6.69 4.13 -11.58
C PRO A 32 -7.40 4.09 -10.22
N LEU A 33 -8.72 4.33 -10.21
CA LEU A 33 -9.56 4.28 -9.00
C LEU A 33 -9.37 2.98 -8.22
N LYS A 34 -9.28 1.84 -8.92
CA LYS A 34 -9.03 0.52 -8.31
C LYS A 34 -7.74 0.49 -7.48
N THR A 35 -6.70 1.19 -7.91
CA THR A 35 -5.42 1.27 -7.20
C THR A 35 -5.53 2.13 -5.94
N ALA A 36 -6.16 3.31 -6.06
CA ALA A 36 -6.42 4.17 -4.91
C ALA A 36 -7.27 3.43 -3.85
N ASN A 37 -8.34 2.75 -4.27
CA ASN A 37 -9.20 1.97 -3.37
C ASN A 37 -8.43 0.84 -2.66
N ARG A 38 -7.57 0.09 -3.36
CA ARG A 38 -6.74 -0.95 -2.72
C ARG A 38 -5.82 -0.38 -1.63
N ILE A 39 -5.21 0.78 -1.89
CA ILE A 39 -4.32 1.43 -0.91
C ILE A 39 -5.12 1.90 0.30
N LEU A 40 -6.27 2.54 0.07
CA LEU A 40 -7.14 3.03 1.14
C LEU A 40 -7.72 1.89 1.98
N GLN A 41 -8.09 0.76 1.37
CA GLN A 41 -8.54 -0.43 2.08
C GLN A 41 -7.41 -1.03 2.94
N ALA A 42 -6.21 -1.21 2.37
CA ALA A 42 -5.05 -1.71 3.13
C ALA A 42 -4.71 -0.80 4.33
N PHE A 43 -4.87 0.52 4.16
CA PHE A 43 -4.69 1.46 5.26
C PHE A 43 -5.81 1.37 6.30
N LYS A 44 -7.09 1.35 5.87
CA LYS A 44 -8.26 1.33 6.76
C LYS A 44 -8.35 0.06 7.61
N TYR A 45 -8.10 -1.10 7.01
CA TYR A 45 -8.31 -2.39 7.67
C TYR A 45 -7.05 -2.95 8.32
N GLU A 46 -5.86 -2.56 7.84
CA GLU A 46 -4.61 -3.21 8.26
C GLU A 46 -3.55 -2.20 8.76
N GLY A 47 -3.83 -0.89 8.68
CA GLY A 47 -2.85 0.16 8.99
C GLY A 47 -1.64 0.17 8.05
N ARG A 48 -1.69 -0.58 6.93
CA ARG A 48 -0.53 -0.77 6.05
C ARG A 48 -0.47 0.31 4.98
N VAL A 49 0.57 1.15 5.06
CA VAL A 49 0.91 2.11 4.01
C VAL A 49 1.66 1.45 2.85
N ARG A 50 2.51 0.46 3.15
CA ARG A 50 3.33 -0.27 2.17
C ARG A 50 2.61 -1.50 1.64
N ASP A 51 3.05 -2.00 0.48
CA ASP A 51 2.58 -3.31 0.00
C ASP A 51 2.96 -4.42 0.96
N ALA A 52 2.12 -5.45 1.01
CA ALA A 52 2.46 -6.69 1.69
C ALA A 52 3.75 -7.28 1.10
N PRO A 53 4.63 -7.88 1.93
CA PRO A 53 5.76 -8.63 1.42
C PRO A 53 5.24 -9.76 0.53
N ALA A 54 5.90 -10.00 -0.61
CA ALA A 54 5.56 -11.12 -1.47
C ALA A 54 5.68 -12.43 -0.67
N PRO A 55 4.74 -13.38 -0.81
CA PRO A 55 4.71 -14.61 -0.01
C PRO A 55 6.03 -15.39 -0.03
N HIS A 56 6.75 -15.43 -1.16
CA HIS A 56 8.07 -16.09 -1.23
C HIS A 56 9.14 -15.46 -0.31
N ARG A 57 9.01 -14.17 0.02
CA ARG A 57 9.96 -13.47 0.90
C ARG A 57 9.75 -13.80 2.38
N LEU A 58 8.52 -14.17 2.75
CA LEU A 58 8.20 -14.59 4.12
C LEU A 58 8.86 -15.92 4.47
N GLU A 59 8.94 -16.84 3.50
CA GLU A 59 9.58 -18.15 3.67
C GLU A 59 11.10 -18.02 3.85
N LEU A 60 11.76 -17.17 3.05
CA LEU A 60 13.19 -16.86 3.19
C LEU A 60 13.55 -16.12 4.48
N LEU A 61 12.66 -15.26 4.99
CA LEU A 61 12.87 -14.56 6.26
C LEU A 61 12.66 -15.48 7.48
N ARG A 62 11.75 -16.47 7.37
CA ARG A 62 11.57 -17.52 8.39
C ARG A 62 12.81 -18.42 8.50
N THR A 63 13.35 -18.90 7.38
CA THR A 63 14.49 -19.83 7.36
C THR A 63 15.80 -19.20 7.84
N LYS A 64 16.00 -17.89 7.64
CA LYS A 64 17.19 -17.18 8.15
C LYS A 64 17.20 -17.01 9.67
N LYS A 65 16.03 -16.96 10.32
CA LYS A 65 15.94 -16.80 11.79
C LYS A 65 16.30 -18.09 12.54
N THR A 66 16.22 -19.24 11.88
CA THR A 66 16.50 -20.57 12.47
C THR A 66 17.99 -20.97 12.41
N ARG A 67 18.83 -20.22 11.67
CA ARG A 67 20.26 -20.54 11.47
C ARG A 67 21.22 -19.84 12.45
N VAL A 68 20.71 -19.33 13.57
CA VAL A 68 21.54 -18.81 14.67
C VAL A 68 21.26 -19.65 15.92
N LEU A 69 21.83 -20.85 15.94
CA LEU A 69 22.11 -21.67 17.13
C LEU A 69 23.44 -22.38 16.89
#